data_AF-A0A5C2SKC4-F1
#
_entry.id   AF-A0A5C2SKC4-F1
#
_cell.length_a   1.000
_cell.length_b   1.000
_cell.length_c   1.000
_cell.angle_alpha   90.00
_cell.angle_beta   90.00
_cell.angle_gamma   90.00
#
_symmetry.space_group_name_H-M   'P 1'
#
loop_
_entity.id
_entity.type
_entity.pdbx_description
1 polymer ?
#
loop_
_entity_poly.entity_id
_entity_poly.type
_entity_poly.pdbx_seq_one_letter_code
_entity_poly.pdbx_strand_id
1 'polypeptide(L)'
;MAPYFETAKSFADVPITDDGVDTATFLLASTDFVNMFDLLGGGVFAFVQNDLRSNIGGVRHRYEAAIADSPTLEKLAIHERKNGHRDGTASLVRLIRGLWFTCEALRNMQEDRNAELHVCFRRSYDAILKPRLSFVVRPVVSVAIRAVPHRHDFYARLVQGGSHEKFDSELTKWLAGLEVIILRMKDFLAQGDYGMV
;
A
#
# COMPACT_ATOMS: atom_id res chain seq x y z
N MET A 1 12.83 -19.87 -12.21
CA MET A 1 12.57 -18.41 -12.24
C MET A 1 12.66 -17.91 -10.81
N ALA A 2 13.24 -16.74 -10.56
CA ALA A 2 13.25 -16.19 -9.20
C ALA A 2 11.80 -15.86 -8.77
N PRO A 3 11.44 -16.08 -7.50
CA PRO A 3 10.15 -15.63 -6.97
C PRO A 3 9.93 -14.14 -7.20
N TYR A 4 8.68 -13.74 -7.44
CA TYR A 4 8.32 -12.36 -7.82
C TYR A 4 8.78 -11.32 -6.80
N PHE A 5 8.69 -11.62 -5.50
CA PHE A 5 9.12 -10.74 -4.42
C PHE A 5 10.62 -10.41 -4.46
N GLU A 6 11.44 -11.23 -5.15
CA GLU A 6 12.87 -10.98 -5.32
C GLU A 6 13.16 -10.05 -6.51
N THR A 7 12.23 -9.92 -7.45
CA THR A 7 12.39 -9.11 -8.67
C THR A 7 11.59 -7.81 -8.65
N ALA A 8 10.57 -7.76 -7.80
CA ALA A 8 9.70 -6.60 -7.62
C ALA A 8 10.45 -5.43 -6.95
N LYS A 9 10.08 -4.21 -7.31
CA LYS A 9 10.66 -3.00 -6.71
C LYS A 9 10.25 -2.89 -5.23
N SER A 10 11.25 -2.89 -4.35
CA SER A 10 11.03 -2.68 -2.93
C SER A 10 10.71 -1.22 -2.59
N PHE A 11 9.87 -1.02 -1.58
CA PHE A 11 9.76 0.28 -0.92
C PHE A 11 11.05 0.70 -0.19
N ALA A 12 11.91 -0.24 0.19
CA ALA A 12 13.22 0.06 0.77
C ALA A 12 14.17 0.72 -0.25
N ASP A 13 13.91 0.54 -1.54
CA ASP A 13 14.71 1.10 -2.63
C ASP A 13 14.12 2.43 -3.18
N VAL A 14 13.04 2.94 -2.59
CA VAL A 14 12.44 4.21 -3.01
C VAL A 14 13.26 5.37 -2.45
N PRO A 15 13.85 6.23 -3.30
CA PRO A 15 14.62 7.37 -2.83
C PRO A 15 13.76 8.34 -2.01
N ILE A 16 14.25 8.69 -0.83
CA ILE A 16 13.72 9.76 0.00
C ILE A 16 14.81 10.82 0.10
N THR A 17 14.53 11.99 -0.45
CA THR A 17 15.43 13.15 -0.44
C THR A 17 14.87 14.24 0.47
N ASP A 18 15.62 15.32 0.68
CA ASP A 18 15.13 16.50 1.39
C ASP A 18 13.86 17.06 0.73
N ASP A 19 13.77 16.96 -0.61
CA ASP A 19 12.66 17.38 -1.44
C ASP A 19 11.42 16.47 -1.38
N GLY A 20 11.55 15.27 -0.81
CA GLY A 20 10.45 14.32 -0.70
C GLY A 20 10.71 12.91 -1.22
N VAL A 21 9.62 12.14 -1.28
CA VAL A 21 9.61 10.74 -1.76
C VAL A 21 9.50 10.73 -3.28
N ASP A 22 10.45 10.09 -3.97
CA ASP A 22 10.46 10.02 -5.44
C ASP A 22 9.16 9.37 -5.98
N THR A 23 8.43 10.14 -6.80
CA THR A 23 7.08 9.75 -7.26
C THR A 23 7.13 8.50 -8.15
N ALA A 24 8.05 8.47 -9.11
CA ALA A 24 8.11 7.40 -10.10
C ALA A 24 8.45 6.06 -9.46
N THR A 25 9.44 6.05 -8.57
CA THR A 25 9.89 4.84 -7.86
C THR A 25 8.84 4.39 -6.86
N PHE A 26 8.18 5.31 -6.15
CA PHE A 26 7.06 4.97 -5.26
C PHE A 26 5.89 4.32 -6.01
N LEU A 27 5.50 4.86 -7.18
CA LEU A 27 4.42 4.30 -7.99
C LEU A 27 4.77 2.91 -8.54
N LEU A 28 6.04 2.68 -8.91
CA LEU A 28 6.53 1.37 -9.33
C LEU A 28 6.48 0.37 -8.16
N ALA A 29 7.05 0.73 -7.00
CA ALA A 29 7.01 -0.11 -5.80
C ALA A 29 5.57 -0.44 -5.36
N SER A 30 4.67 0.54 -5.40
CA SER A 30 3.25 0.34 -5.10
C SER A 30 2.56 -0.60 -6.09
N THR A 31 2.89 -0.47 -7.37
CA THR A 31 2.33 -1.33 -8.42
C THR A 31 2.82 -2.77 -8.23
N ASP A 32 4.12 -2.96 -8.03
CA ASP A 32 4.70 -4.28 -7.82
C ASP A 32 4.19 -4.94 -6.53
N PHE A 33 4.06 -4.17 -5.45
CA PHE A 33 3.46 -4.65 -4.20
C PHE A 33 2.04 -5.18 -4.40
N VAL A 34 1.21 -4.51 -5.20
CA VAL A 34 -0.16 -4.96 -5.49
C VAL A 34 -0.18 -6.18 -6.42
N ASN A 35 0.72 -6.22 -7.39
CA ASN A 35 0.85 -7.34 -8.33
C ASN A 35 1.31 -8.63 -7.64
N MET A 36 2.07 -8.53 -6.54
CA MET A 36 2.41 -9.69 -5.71
C MET A 36 1.14 -10.44 -5.27
N PHE A 37 0.05 -9.72 -4.96
CA PHE A 37 -1.21 -10.34 -4.57
C PHE A 37 -1.98 -11.00 -5.72
N ASP A 38 -1.64 -10.77 -6.99
CA ASP A 38 -2.28 -11.48 -8.11
C ASP A 38 -1.94 -12.98 -8.09
N LEU A 39 -0.80 -13.34 -7.49
CA LEU A 39 -0.41 -14.73 -7.27
C LEU A 39 -1.43 -15.48 -6.41
N LEU A 40 -2.20 -14.77 -5.57
CA LEU A 40 -3.28 -15.31 -4.73
C LEU A 40 -4.50 -15.78 -5.52
N GLY A 41 -4.62 -15.40 -6.79
CA GLY A 41 -5.75 -15.72 -7.66
C GLY A 41 -6.87 -14.67 -7.59
N GLY A 42 -7.59 -14.51 -8.71
CA GLY A 42 -8.64 -13.50 -8.86
C GLY A 42 -9.88 -13.84 -8.04
N GLY A 43 -10.09 -13.11 -6.93
CA GLY A 43 -11.36 -13.10 -6.21
C GLY A 43 -11.26 -12.92 -4.70
N VAL A 44 -10.19 -13.42 -4.11
CA VAL A 44 -10.03 -13.54 -2.65
C VAL A 44 -9.45 -12.23 -2.06
N PHE A 45 -8.58 -11.54 -2.80
CA PHE A 45 -7.98 -10.25 -2.39
C PHE A 45 -8.46 -9.05 -3.23
N ALA A 46 -9.41 -9.27 -4.13
CA ALA A 46 -9.76 -8.34 -5.20
C ALA A 46 -10.23 -6.96 -4.70
N PHE A 47 -10.92 -6.90 -3.56
CA PHE A 47 -11.38 -5.63 -2.99
C PHE A 47 -10.20 -4.69 -2.66
N VAL A 48 -9.18 -5.21 -1.96
CA VAL A 48 -7.99 -4.43 -1.57
C VAL A 48 -7.16 -4.08 -2.81
N GLN A 49 -6.97 -5.03 -3.73
CA GLN A 49 -6.21 -4.78 -4.95
C GLN A 49 -6.88 -3.71 -5.82
N ASN A 50 -8.20 -3.74 -5.97
CA ASN A 50 -8.92 -2.78 -6.80
C ASN A 50 -8.86 -1.36 -6.23
N ASP A 51 -9.01 -1.21 -4.91
CA ASP A 51 -8.84 0.09 -4.26
C ASP A 51 -7.41 0.63 -4.44
N LEU A 52 -6.40 -0.18 -4.16
CA LEU A 52 -5.00 0.21 -4.35
C LEU A 52 -4.69 0.56 -5.80
N ARG A 53 -5.12 -0.26 -6.77
CA ARG A 53 -4.93 -0.01 -8.21
C ARG A 53 -5.60 1.28 -8.67
N SER A 54 -6.84 1.51 -8.26
CA SER A 54 -7.56 2.73 -8.61
C SER A 54 -6.83 3.96 -8.08
N ASN A 55 -6.37 3.92 -6.83
CA ASN A 55 -5.66 5.05 -6.23
C ASN A 55 -4.25 5.23 -6.83
N ILE A 56 -3.51 4.15 -7.13
CA ILE A 56 -2.25 4.22 -7.91
C ILE A 56 -2.50 4.87 -9.27
N GLY A 57 -3.58 4.49 -9.97
CA GLY A 57 -3.97 5.08 -11.24
C GLY A 57 -4.23 6.59 -11.14
N GLY A 58 -4.94 7.03 -10.09
CA GLY A 58 -5.18 8.46 -9.84
C GLY A 58 -3.89 9.26 -9.59
N VAL A 59 -2.98 8.74 -8.76
CA VAL A 59 -1.68 9.39 -8.51
C VAL A 59 -0.82 9.41 -9.77
N ARG A 60 -0.79 8.30 -10.52
CA ARG A 60 -0.06 8.17 -11.79
C ARG A 60 -0.58 9.14 -12.83
N HIS A 61 -1.90 9.24 -13.02
CA HIS A 61 -2.51 10.18 -13.93
C HIS A 61 -2.09 11.63 -13.61
N ARG A 62 -2.11 11.99 -12.32
CA ARG A 62 -1.65 13.31 -11.88
C ARG A 62 -0.15 13.51 -12.13
N TYR A 63 0.69 12.52 -11.85
CA TYR A 63 2.13 12.57 -12.11
C TYR A 63 2.42 12.80 -13.60
N GLU A 64 1.80 12.02 -14.48
CA GLU A 64 1.99 12.10 -15.94
C GLU A 64 1.50 13.45 -16.51
N ALA A 65 0.48 14.06 -15.92
CA ALA A 65 -0.02 15.36 -16.34
C ALA A 65 0.95 16.53 -16.05
N ALA A 66 1.88 16.39 -15.09
CA ALA A 66 2.90 17.41 -14.81
C ALA A 66 4.15 16.80 -14.17
N ILE A 67 4.89 16.00 -14.94
CA ILE A 67 6.07 15.23 -14.50
C ILE A 67 7.13 16.14 -13.87
N ALA A 68 7.47 17.25 -14.54
CA ALA A 68 8.50 18.18 -14.11
C ALA A 68 8.20 18.83 -12.74
N ASP A 69 6.92 19.04 -12.44
CA ASP A 69 6.44 19.63 -11.20
C ASP A 69 6.05 18.60 -10.13
N SER A 70 6.18 17.30 -10.45
CA SER A 70 5.77 16.20 -9.57
C SER A 70 6.91 15.18 -9.32
N PRO A 71 8.19 15.58 -9.19
CA PRO A 71 9.28 14.63 -9.00
C PRO A 71 9.18 13.91 -7.64
N THR A 72 8.55 14.54 -6.64
CA THR A 72 8.23 13.94 -5.35
C THR A 72 6.73 13.98 -5.06
N LEU A 73 6.24 13.07 -4.21
CA LEU A 73 4.83 13.00 -3.83
C LEU A 73 4.33 14.31 -3.19
N GLU A 74 5.20 14.96 -2.41
CA GLU A 74 4.93 16.25 -1.79
C GLU A 74 4.79 17.35 -2.85
N LYS A 75 5.73 17.44 -3.81
CA LYS A 75 5.66 18.40 -4.91
C LYS A 75 4.44 18.16 -5.81
N LEU A 76 4.09 16.89 -6.05
CA LEU A 76 2.86 16.51 -6.76
C LEU A 76 1.62 17.12 -6.10
N ALA A 77 1.45 16.92 -4.78
CA ALA A 77 0.31 17.43 -4.03
C ALA A 77 0.29 18.96 -3.95
N ILE A 78 1.45 19.59 -3.71
CA ILE A 78 1.60 21.06 -3.68
C ILE A 78 1.20 21.66 -5.04
N HIS A 79 1.75 21.13 -6.13
CA HIS A 79 1.49 21.65 -7.47
C HIS A 79 0.03 21.42 -7.90
N GLU A 80 -0.58 20.28 -7.55
CA GLU A 80 -1.98 20.04 -7.90
C GLU A 80 -2.91 21.07 -7.26
N ARG A 81 -2.73 21.29 -5.95
CA ARG A 81 -3.52 22.26 -5.19
C ARG A 81 -3.37 23.67 -5.72
N LYS A 82 -2.14 24.09 -6.08
CA LYS A 82 -1.89 25.42 -6.65
C LYS A 82 -2.68 25.66 -7.94
N ASN A 83 -2.95 24.60 -8.69
CA ASN A 83 -3.74 24.64 -9.92
C ASN A 83 -5.25 24.40 -9.69
N GLY A 84 -5.72 24.39 -8.44
CA GLY A 84 -7.14 24.28 -8.11
C GLY A 84 -7.73 22.86 -8.20
N HIS A 85 -6.92 21.85 -8.48
CA HIS A 85 -7.34 20.44 -8.54
C HIS A 85 -6.96 19.69 -7.26
N ARG A 86 -7.60 18.54 -7.00
CA ARG A 86 -7.34 17.71 -5.81
C ARG A 86 -7.46 16.20 -6.02
N ASP A 87 -7.77 15.74 -7.24
CA ASP A 87 -8.15 14.33 -7.46
C ASP A 87 -6.96 13.37 -7.30
N GLY A 88 -5.79 13.76 -7.78
CA GLY A 88 -4.54 13.02 -7.58
C GLY A 88 -4.12 12.97 -6.11
N THR A 89 -4.23 14.10 -5.40
CA THR A 89 -3.95 14.20 -3.96
C THR A 89 -4.94 13.39 -3.13
N ALA A 90 -6.22 13.42 -3.48
CA ALA A 90 -7.23 12.58 -2.83
C ALA A 90 -6.95 11.08 -3.06
N SER A 91 -6.49 10.72 -4.26
CA SER A 91 -6.05 9.36 -4.57
C SER A 91 -4.78 9.00 -3.80
N LEU A 92 -3.84 9.93 -3.63
CA LEU A 92 -2.65 9.74 -2.80
C LEU A 92 -3.00 9.48 -1.33
N VAL A 93 -3.90 10.28 -0.75
CA VAL A 93 -4.38 10.08 0.63
C VAL A 93 -4.99 8.67 0.80
N ARG A 94 -5.85 8.26 -0.13
CA ARG A 94 -6.46 6.92 -0.10
C ARG A 94 -5.42 5.81 -0.31
N LEU A 95 -4.45 6.02 -1.20
CA LEU A 95 -3.36 5.08 -1.44
C LEU A 95 -2.52 4.86 -0.18
N ILE A 96 -2.08 5.94 0.48
CA ILE A 96 -1.29 5.83 1.72
C ILE A 96 -2.10 5.11 2.82
N ARG A 97 -3.40 5.37 2.94
CA ARG A 97 -4.28 4.63 3.88
C ARG A 97 -4.35 3.14 3.57
N GLY A 98 -4.54 2.78 2.30
CA GLY A 98 -4.62 1.38 1.86
C GLY A 98 -3.29 0.65 2.03
N LEU A 99 -2.18 1.31 1.73
CA LEU A 99 -0.84 0.77 1.96
C LEU A 99 -0.55 0.61 3.45
N TRP A 100 -0.94 1.56 4.30
CA TRP A 100 -0.77 1.44 5.74
C TRP A 100 -1.57 0.30 6.34
N PHE A 101 -2.84 0.18 5.96
CA PHE A 101 -3.67 -0.96 6.31
C PHE A 101 -3.02 -2.30 5.92
N THR A 102 -2.52 -2.40 4.69
CA THR A 102 -1.90 -3.65 4.20
C THR A 102 -0.57 -3.92 4.91
N CYS A 103 0.25 -2.88 5.13
CA CYS A 103 1.52 -2.95 5.85
C CYS A 103 1.34 -3.52 7.26
N GLU A 104 0.41 -2.95 8.02
CA GLU A 104 0.09 -3.42 9.37
C GLU A 104 -0.49 -4.83 9.37
N ALA A 105 -1.33 -5.18 8.39
CA ALA A 105 -1.89 -6.52 8.30
C ALA A 105 -0.79 -7.59 8.08
N LEU A 106 0.19 -7.30 7.22
CA LEU A 106 1.32 -8.18 6.96
C LEU A 106 2.31 -8.22 8.12
N ARG A 107 2.54 -7.10 8.81
CA ARG A 107 3.33 -7.07 10.06
C ARG A 107 2.72 -7.96 11.14
N ASN A 108 1.41 -7.82 11.38
CA ASN A 108 0.65 -8.69 12.29
C ASN A 108 0.81 -10.17 11.92
N MET A 109 0.83 -10.50 10.62
CA MET A 109 1.03 -11.86 10.14
C MET A 109 2.44 -12.39 10.44
N GLN A 110 3.49 -11.55 10.35
CA GLN A 110 4.86 -11.95 10.67
C GLN A 110 5.08 -12.13 12.18
N GLU A 111 4.51 -11.23 12.99
CA GLU A 111 4.62 -11.25 14.46
C GLU A 111 3.83 -12.41 15.08
N ASP A 112 2.61 -12.64 14.62
CA ASP A 112 1.74 -13.72 15.10
C ASP A 112 1.72 -14.87 14.09
N ARG A 113 2.70 -15.78 14.21
CA ARG A 113 2.86 -16.93 13.30
C ARG A 113 1.70 -17.92 13.36
N ASN A 114 0.87 -17.87 14.41
CA ASN A 114 -0.25 -18.78 14.62
C ASN A 114 -1.60 -18.18 14.17
N ALA A 115 -1.67 -16.86 13.96
CA ALA A 115 -2.89 -16.23 13.48
C ALA A 115 -3.13 -16.46 11.98
N GLU A 116 -4.38 -16.77 11.65
CA GLU A 116 -4.87 -16.76 10.28
C GLU A 116 -4.83 -15.35 9.68
N LEU A 117 -4.68 -15.27 8.36
CA LEU A 117 -4.45 -14.01 7.67
C LEU A 117 -5.63 -13.04 7.83
N HIS A 118 -6.88 -13.54 7.77
CA HIS A 118 -8.07 -12.71 8.01
C HIS A 118 -8.08 -12.07 9.42
N VAL A 119 -7.49 -12.73 10.44
CA VAL A 119 -7.37 -12.16 11.80
C VAL A 119 -6.39 -11.00 11.79
N CYS A 120 -5.24 -11.16 11.12
CA CYS A 120 -4.22 -10.12 10.98
C CYS A 120 -4.77 -8.89 10.24
N PHE A 121 -5.51 -9.11 9.14
CA PHE A 121 -6.20 -8.06 8.41
C PHE A 121 -7.30 -7.38 9.23
N ARG A 122 -8.03 -8.13 10.05
CA ARG A 122 -9.05 -7.56 10.95
C ARG A 122 -8.42 -6.64 12.01
N ARG A 123 -7.31 -7.04 12.63
CA ARG A 123 -6.57 -6.20 13.60
C ARG A 123 -6.15 -4.87 12.96
N SER A 124 -5.55 -4.94 11.77
CA SER A 124 -5.16 -3.73 11.02
C SER A 124 -6.36 -2.86 10.64
N TYR A 125 -7.46 -3.46 10.18
CA TYR A 125 -8.68 -2.73 9.81
C TYR A 125 -9.26 -1.96 10.99
N ASP A 126 -9.36 -2.60 12.16
CA ASP A 126 -9.90 -1.98 13.37
C ASP A 126 -9.04 -0.78 13.82
N ALA A 127 -7.72 -0.84 13.65
CA ALA A 127 -6.79 0.22 14.01
C ALA A 127 -6.72 1.38 12.98
N ILE A 128 -6.70 1.05 11.69
CA ILE A 128 -6.36 2.01 10.62
C ILE A 128 -7.60 2.52 9.89
N LEU A 129 -8.40 1.63 9.28
CA LEU A 129 -9.46 2.05 8.35
C LEU A 129 -10.80 2.33 9.04
N LYS A 130 -11.19 1.49 10.01
CA LYS A 130 -12.52 1.54 10.64
C LYS A 130 -12.89 2.92 11.21
N PRO A 131 -12.01 3.67 11.89
CA PRO A 131 -12.35 5.00 12.41
C PRO A 131 -12.74 6.01 11.31
N ARG A 132 -12.25 5.80 10.08
CA ARG A 132 -12.36 6.74 8.96
C ARG A 132 -13.44 6.36 7.94
N LEU A 133 -13.94 5.13 8.00
CA LEU A 133 -14.99 4.64 7.11
C LEU A 133 -16.38 4.90 7.68
N SER A 134 -17.32 5.26 6.80
CA SER A 134 -18.73 5.43 7.15
C SER A 134 -19.35 4.11 7.62
N PHE A 135 -20.40 4.20 8.43
CA PHE A 135 -21.10 3.00 8.93
C PHE A 135 -21.64 2.09 7.81
N VAL A 136 -21.83 2.63 6.60
CA VAL A 136 -22.28 1.90 5.40
C VAL A 136 -21.15 1.12 4.73
N VAL A 137 -19.92 1.66 4.75
CA VAL A 137 -18.76 1.01 4.09
C VAL A 137 -18.13 -0.06 4.99
N ARG A 138 -18.22 0.11 6.32
CA ARG A 138 -17.63 -0.83 7.30
C ARG A 138 -18.04 -2.30 7.10
N PRO A 139 -19.32 -2.66 6.85
CA PRO A 139 -19.72 -4.05 6.60
C PRO A 139 -19.09 -4.64 5.34
N VAL A 140 -18.99 -3.86 4.26
CA VAL A 140 -18.40 -4.30 2.98
C VAL A 140 -16.94 -4.70 3.19
N VAL A 141 -16.17 -3.85 3.87
CA VAL A 141 -14.76 -4.15 4.18
C VAL A 141 -14.63 -5.34 5.12
N SER A 142 -15.53 -5.48 6.08
CA SER A 142 -15.53 -6.63 7.01
C SER A 142 -15.78 -7.97 6.29
N VAL A 143 -16.64 -7.98 5.27
CA VAL A 143 -16.84 -9.15 4.40
C VAL A 143 -15.61 -9.41 3.55
N ALA A 144 -15.01 -8.37 2.95
CA ALA A 144 -13.78 -8.51 2.16
C ALA A 144 -12.63 -9.10 2.99
N ILE A 145 -12.47 -8.71 4.26
CA ILE A 145 -11.44 -9.27 5.16
C ILE A 145 -11.64 -10.76 5.40
N ARG A 146 -12.89 -11.22 5.51
CA ARG A 146 -13.18 -12.66 5.66
C ARG A 146 -12.88 -13.45 4.39
N ALA A 147 -12.86 -12.77 3.25
CA ALA A 147 -12.56 -13.37 1.97
C ALA A 147 -11.04 -13.44 1.68
N VAL A 148 -10.16 -12.90 2.53
CA VAL A 148 -8.69 -12.99 2.42
C VAL A 148 -8.23 -14.48 2.49
N PRO A 149 -7.17 -14.91 1.77
CA PRO A 149 -6.83 -16.34 1.70
C PRO A 149 -6.40 -16.89 3.06
N HIS A 150 -6.42 -18.22 3.18
CA HIS A 150 -5.77 -18.91 4.28
C HIS A 150 -4.27 -18.58 4.31
N ARG A 151 -3.71 -18.54 5.52
CA ARG A 151 -2.28 -18.24 5.70
C ARG A 151 -1.40 -19.18 4.89
N HIS A 152 -1.68 -20.48 4.95
CA HIS A 152 -0.93 -21.48 4.20
C HIS A 152 -0.88 -21.16 2.69
N ASP A 153 -2.04 -20.88 2.09
CA ASP A 153 -2.14 -20.63 0.66
C ASP A 153 -1.48 -19.31 0.25
N PHE A 154 -1.53 -18.32 1.14
CA PHE A 154 -0.81 -17.06 0.96
C PHE A 154 0.69 -17.29 0.81
N TYR A 155 1.32 -17.98 1.77
CA TYR A 155 2.76 -18.27 1.67
C TYR A 155 3.06 -19.17 0.48
N ALA A 156 2.33 -20.27 0.31
CA ALA A 156 2.58 -21.24 -0.76
C ALA A 156 2.60 -20.58 -2.15
N ARG A 157 1.72 -19.59 -2.38
CA ARG A 157 1.63 -18.86 -3.65
C ARG A 157 2.69 -17.77 -3.79
N LEU A 158 3.01 -17.03 -2.72
CA LEU A 158 3.98 -15.94 -2.78
C LEU A 158 5.42 -16.40 -2.84
N VAL A 159 5.77 -17.50 -2.17
CA VAL A 159 7.15 -18.03 -2.23
C VAL A 159 7.45 -18.68 -3.57
N GLN A 160 6.43 -19.08 -4.35
CA GLN A 160 6.57 -19.73 -5.66
C GLN A 160 7.56 -20.90 -5.66
N GLY A 161 7.52 -21.72 -4.60
CA GLY A 161 8.46 -22.83 -4.38
C GLY A 161 9.79 -22.46 -3.72
N GLY A 162 9.99 -21.19 -3.37
CA GLY A 162 11.13 -20.68 -2.60
C GLY A 162 10.99 -20.81 -1.08
N SER A 163 11.94 -20.22 -0.34
CA SER A 163 11.99 -20.28 1.12
C SER A 163 11.04 -19.28 1.79
N HIS A 164 10.27 -19.75 2.77
CA HIS A 164 9.45 -18.89 3.62
C HIS A 164 10.30 -17.89 4.42
N GLU A 165 11.46 -18.32 4.93
CA GLU A 165 12.36 -17.45 5.70
C GLU A 165 12.92 -16.31 4.84
N LYS A 166 13.25 -16.63 3.57
CA LYS A 166 13.72 -15.61 2.63
C LYS A 166 12.60 -14.62 2.29
N PHE A 167 11.40 -15.13 2.04
CA PHE A 167 10.23 -14.27 1.83
C PHE A 167 9.96 -13.37 3.03
N ASP A 168 9.99 -13.90 4.26
CA ASP A 168 9.79 -13.13 5.47
C ASP A 168 10.86 -12.04 5.64
N SER A 169 12.13 -12.37 5.41
CA SER A 169 13.23 -11.39 5.47
C SER A 169 13.05 -10.26 4.46
N GLU A 170 12.73 -10.57 3.20
CA GLU A 170 12.50 -9.54 2.17
C GLU A 170 11.24 -8.72 2.46
N LEU A 171 10.17 -9.37 2.91
CA LEU A 171 8.94 -8.70 3.31
C LEU A 171 9.19 -7.74 4.48
N THR A 172 9.98 -8.13 5.49
CA THR A 172 10.34 -7.24 6.60
C THR A 172 11.06 -5.98 6.10
N LYS A 173 12.00 -6.09 5.16
CA LYS A 173 12.67 -4.93 4.55
C LYS A 173 11.67 -4.03 3.80
N TRP A 174 10.80 -4.65 3.00
CA TRP A 174 9.75 -3.94 2.27
C TRP A 174 8.82 -3.15 3.20
N LEU A 175 8.32 -3.80 4.26
CA LEU A 175 7.40 -3.19 5.22
C LEU A 175 8.06 -2.05 5.99
N ALA A 176 9.33 -2.20 6.37
CA ALA A 176 10.09 -1.13 7.03
C ALA A 176 10.26 0.10 6.12
N GLY A 177 10.66 -0.09 4.86
CA GLY A 177 10.77 1.01 3.90
C GLY A 177 9.41 1.69 3.64
N LEU A 178 8.35 0.89 3.51
CA LEU A 178 7.00 1.39 3.33
C LEU A 178 6.51 2.20 4.53
N GLU A 179 6.77 1.75 5.75
CA GLU A 179 6.40 2.47 6.98
C GLU A 179 7.04 3.86 7.04
N VAL A 180 8.33 3.98 6.69
CA VAL A 180 9.01 5.30 6.66
C VAL A 180 8.28 6.25 5.70
N ILE A 181 7.93 5.78 4.50
CA ILE A 181 7.19 6.57 3.51
C ILE A 181 5.80 6.94 4.02
N ILE A 182 5.06 5.99 4.61
CA ILE A 182 3.72 6.23 5.15
C ILE A 182 3.76 7.30 6.22
N LEU A 183 4.67 7.20 7.20
CA LEU A 183 4.75 8.14 8.32
C LEU A 183 5.07 9.55 7.82
N ARG A 184 6.05 9.68 6.92
CA ARG A 184 6.40 10.95 6.27
C ARG A 184 5.20 11.56 5.54
N MET A 185 4.54 10.78 4.68
CA MET A 185 3.43 11.28 3.87
C MET A 185 2.19 11.59 4.72
N LYS A 186 1.92 10.80 5.76
CA LYS A 186 0.86 11.08 6.73
C LYS A 186 1.07 12.43 7.41
N ASP A 187 2.28 12.70 7.89
CA ASP A 187 2.60 13.96 8.56
C ASP A 187 2.50 15.14 7.59
N PHE A 188 3.08 15.01 6.39
CA PHE A 188 2.98 16.04 5.34
C PHE A 188 1.52 16.35 4.94
N LEU A 189 0.72 15.31 4.66
CA LEU A 189 -0.66 15.48 4.21
C LEU A 189 -1.55 16.10 5.29
N ALA A 190 -1.31 15.77 6.57
CA ALA A 190 -2.02 16.37 7.70
C ALA A 190 -1.60 17.82 7.94
N GLN A 191 -0.29 18.11 8.02
CA GLN A 191 0.23 19.46 8.25
C GLN A 191 -0.13 20.42 7.12
N GLY A 192 -0.15 19.93 5.89
CA GLY A 192 -0.53 20.70 4.72
C GLY A 192 -2.04 20.75 4.46
N ASP A 193 -2.90 20.21 5.32
CA ASP A 193 -4.36 20.14 5.13
C ASP A 193 -4.77 19.48 3.79
N TYR A 194 -3.94 18.57 3.26
CA TYR A 194 -4.22 17.81 2.02
C TYR A 194 -5.20 16.66 2.24
N GLY A 195 -5.29 16.20 3.48
CA GLY A 195 -6.20 15.16 3.92
C GLY A 195 -5.57 14.35 5.04
N MET A 196 -6.42 13.77 5.88
CA MET A 196 -5.94 12.93 6.98
C MET A 196 -5.59 11.53 6.46
N VAL A 197 -4.43 10.98 6.80
CA VAL A 197 -4.16 9.55 6.59
C VAL A 197 -4.61 8.75 7.80
#